data_AF-A0A1G2Y3X4-F1
#
_entry.id   AF-A0A1G2Y3X4-F1
#
_cell.length_a   1.000
_cell.length_b   1.000
_cell.length_c   1.000
_cell.angle_alpha   90.00
_cell.angle_beta   90.00
_cell.angle_gamma   90.00
#
_symmetry.space_group_name_H-M   'P 1'
#
loop_
_entity.id
_entity.type
_entity.pdbx_description
1 polymer ?
#
loop_
_entity_poly.entity_id
_entity_poly.type
_entity_poly.pdbx_seq_one_letter_code
_entity_poly.pdbx_strand_id
1 'polypeptide(L)'
;MNNLNRNQAQEIIKELENSIIRLECLTCDCFQGLLTQLELDCPEDVCDLISCLKTPTEKMHGCLGCDPCLPGELFAKYLKSKTNNNNTNMKE
;
A
#
# COMPACT_ATOMS: atom_id res chain seq x y z
N MET A 1 4.84 -4.50 -16.50
CA MET A 1 3.92 -4.65 -15.36
C MET A 1 4.56 -5.67 -14.43
N ASN A 2 4.98 -5.27 -13.23
CA ASN A 2 5.29 -6.27 -12.21
C ASN A 2 3.97 -6.90 -11.79
N ASN A 3 3.85 -8.21 -11.97
CA ASN A 3 2.68 -8.95 -11.50
C ASN A 3 2.86 -9.18 -10.01
N LEU A 4 2.36 -8.25 -9.18
CA LEU A 4 2.21 -8.51 -7.75
C LEU A 4 1.21 -9.65 -7.61
N ASN A 5 1.59 -10.77 -7.01
CA ASN A 5 0.62 -11.82 -6.74
C ASN A 5 -0.16 -11.56 -5.46
N ARG A 6 -1.28 -12.24 -5.30
CA ARG A 6 -2.17 -12.09 -4.14
C ARG A 6 -1.50 -12.34 -2.79
N ASN A 7 -0.58 -13.32 -2.71
CA ASN A 7 0.14 -13.61 -1.47
C ASN A 7 1.04 -12.44 -1.05
N GLN A 8 1.74 -11.82 -2.02
CA GLN A 8 2.56 -10.64 -1.77
C GLN A 8 1.70 -9.44 -1.32
N ALA A 9 0.53 -9.25 -1.94
CA ALA A 9 -0.41 -8.22 -1.50
C ALA A 9 -0.86 -8.45 -0.04
N GLN A 10 -1.18 -9.69 0.32
CA GLN A 10 -1.54 -10.06 1.69
C GLN A 10 -0.40 -9.84 2.69
N GLU A 11 0.84 -10.16 2.33
CA GLU A 11 2.01 -9.92 3.18
C GLU A 11 2.23 -8.43 3.44
N ILE A 12 2.10 -7.58 2.41
CA ILE A 12 2.22 -6.13 2.54
C ILE A 12 1.14 -5.58 3.48
N ILE A 13 -0.12 -6.03 3.32
CA ILE A 13 -1.23 -5.61 4.19
C ILE A 13 -0.94 -6.01 5.66
N LYS A 14 -0.48 -7.24 5.90
CA LYS A 14 -0.12 -7.70 7.25
C LYS A 14 1.05 -6.93 7.85
N GLU A 15 2.10 -6.64 7.08
CA GLU A 15 3.23 -5.82 7.56
C GLU A 15 2.73 -4.42 7.98
N LEU A 16 1.84 -3.85 7.17
CA LEU A 16 1.26 -2.54 7.41
C LEU A 16 0.39 -2.50 8.67
N GLU A 17 -0.57 -3.42 8.81
CA GLU A 17 -1.42 -3.51 10.00
C GLU A 17 -0.61 -3.67 11.29
N ASN A 18 0.44 -4.49 11.26
CA ASN A 18 1.32 -4.71 12.43
C ASN A 18 2.24 -3.52 12.73
N SER A 19 2.53 -2.68 11.74
CA SER A 19 3.39 -1.51 11.91
C SER A 19 2.65 -0.30 12.49
N ILE A 20 1.32 -0.24 12.37
CA ILE A 20 0.58 0.97 12.73
C ILE A 20 0.51 1.16 14.23
N ILE A 21 1.14 2.25 14.70
CA ILE A 21 1.15 2.64 16.12
C ILE A 21 -0.13 3.42 16.48
N ARG A 22 -0.66 4.21 15.54
CA ARG A 22 -1.85 5.06 15.73
C ARG A 22 -2.99 4.54 14.87
N LEU A 23 -4.06 4.06 15.51
CA LEU A 23 -5.21 3.45 14.81
C LEU A 23 -5.82 4.38 13.75
N GLU A 24 -5.78 5.68 13.99
CA GLU A 24 -6.24 6.70 13.05
C GLU A 24 -5.54 6.59 11.68
N CYS A 25 -4.27 6.17 11.64
CA CYS A 25 -3.49 6.00 10.41
C CYS A 25 -4.00 4.89 9.49
N LEU A 26 -4.91 4.01 9.95
CA LEU A 26 -5.63 3.06 9.08
C LEU A 26 -6.58 3.78 8.10
N THR A 27 -6.88 5.05 8.36
CA THR A 27 -7.78 5.86 7.53
C THR A 27 -7.07 6.96 6.76
N CYS A 28 -5.73 7.01 6.81
CA CYS A 28 -4.96 8.11 6.21
C CYS A 28 -4.79 7.98 4.70
N ASP A 29 -4.48 9.09 4.04
CA ASP A 29 -4.16 9.11 2.61
C ASP A 29 -3.02 8.15 2.23
N CYS A 30 -1.98 8.03 3.06
CA CYS A 30 -0.87 7.12 2.78
C CYS A 30 -1.30 5.65 2.80
N PHE A 31 -2.14 5.27 3.76
CA PHE A 31 -2.65 3.91 3.89
C PHE A 31 -3.64 3.60 2.76
N GLN A 32 -4.62 4.48 2.51
CA GLN A 32 -5.61 4.32 1.45
C GLN A 32 -4.97 4.35 0.05
N GLY A 33 -3.93 5.16 -0.14
CA GLY A 33 -3.12 5.19 -1.36
C GLY A 33 -2.36 3.87 -1.59
N LEU A 34 -1.80 3.26 -0.55
CA LEU A 34 -1.17 1.95 -0.65
C LEU A 34 -2.18 0.86 -1.04
N LEU A 35 -3.36 0.80 -0.40
CA LEU A 35 -4.41 -0.15 -0.76
C LEU A 35 -4.84 -0.01 -2.23
N THR A 36 -5.01 1.22 -2.68
CA THR A 36 -5.34 1.54 -4.07
C THR A 36 -4.23 1.07 -5.02
N GLN A 37 -2.97 1.29 -4.66
CA GLN A 37 -1.86 0.83 -5.50
C GLN A 37 -1.77 -0.70 -5.57
N LEU A 38 -2.05 -1.41 -4.47
CA LEU A 38 -2.09 -2.88 -4.46
C LEU A 38 -3.20 -3.42 -5.38
N GLU A 39 -4.37 -2.79 -5.38
CA GLU A 39 -5.49 -3.12 -6.29
C GLU A 39 -5.11 -2.94 -7.76
N LEU A 40 -4.34 -1.90 -8.08
CA LEU A 40 -3.90 -1.61 -9.45
C LEU A 40 -2.75 -2.52 -9.92
N ASP A 41 -1.87 -2.92 -9.01
CA ASP A 41 -0.67 -3.70 -9.35
C ASP A 41 -0.87 -5.22 -9.22
N CYS A 42 -1.96 -5.67 -8.59
CA CYS A 42 -2.33 -7.07 -8.53
C CYS A 42 -3.31 -7.42 -9.67
N PRO A 43 -2.94 -8.31 -10.63
CA PRO A 43 -3.85 -8.73 -11.69
C PRO A 43 -4.95 -9.68 -11.18
N GLU A 44 -4.76 -10.27 -9.99
CA GLU A 44 -5.79 -11.03 -9.30
C GLU A 44 -6.76 -10.09 -8.58
N ASP A 45 -8.03 -10.48 -8.47
CA ASP A 45 -8.97 -9.73 -7.64
C ASP A 45 -8.55 -9.85 -6.16
N VAL A 46 -8.20 -8.72 -5.56
CA VAL A 46 -7.83 -8.57 -4.15
C VAL A 46 -8.85 -7.73 -3.38
N CYS A 47 -10.03 -7.45 -3.96
CA CYS A 47 -11.07 -6.65 -3.31
C CYS A 47 -11.47 -7.24 -1.96
N ASP A 48 -11.52 -8.56 -1.82
CA ASP A 48 -11.84 -9.23 -0.56
C ASP A 48 -10.76 -9.03 0.53
N LEU A 49 -9.51 -8.76 0.14
CA LEU A 49 -8.42 -8.43 1.06
C LEU A 49 -8.47 -6.96 1.53
N ILE A 50 -8.83 -6.04 0.63
CA ILE A 50 -8.69 -4.60 0.90
C ILE A 50 -10.00 -3.87 1.19
N SER A 51 -11.16 -4.41 0.81
CA SER A 51 -12.46 -3.72 0.91
C SER A 51 -12.81 -3.34 2.35
N CYS A 52 -12.55 -4.22 3.31
CA CYS A 52 -12.75 -3.96 4.74
C CYS A 52 -11.82 -2.86 5.30
N LEU A 53 -10.74 -2.54 4.58
CA LEU A 53 -9.74 -1.56 4.98
C LEU A 53 -9.93 -0.21 4.25
N LYS A 54 -10.75 -0.17 3.19
CA LYS A 54 -11.04 1.06 2.45
C LYS A 54 -11.92 1.99 3.28
N THR A 55 -11.48 3.23 3.40
CA THR A 55 -12.20 4.29 4.13
C THR A 55 -12.76 5.31 3.13
N PRO A 56 -14.06 5.67 3.20
CA PRO A 56 -14.60 6.78 2.41
C PRO A 56 -13.84 8.07 2.68
N THR A 57 -13.62 8.89 1.66
CA THR A 57 -12.81 10.11 1.75
C THR A 57 -13.27 11.04 2.87
N GLU A 58 -14.58 11.18 3.10
CA GLU A 58 -15.13 12.01 4.17
C GLU A 58 -14.84 11.51 5.60
N LYS A 59 -14.39 10.26 5.74
CA LYS A 59 -14.01 9.62 7.02
C LYS A 59 -12.50 9.43 7.16
N MET A 60 -11.73 9.76 6.13
CA MET A 60 -10.28 9.69 6.18
C MET A 60 -9.75 10.76 7.13
N HIS A 61 -8.77 10.40 7.97
CA HIS A 61 -8.09 11.43 8.72
C HIS A 61 -7.24 12.27 7.76
N GLY A 62 -7.29 13.59 7.88
CA GLY A 62 -6.49 14.49 7.04
C GLY A 62 -5.08 14.67 7.60
N CYS A 63 -4.21 13.67 7.51
CA CYS A 63 -2.78 13.84 7.82
C CYS A 63 -1.92 13.74 6.56
N LEU A 64 -1.15 14.81 6.31
CA LEU A 64 -0.17 14.92 5.24
C LEU A 64 1.19 14.41 5.71
N GLY A 65 1.28 13.10 6.03
CA GLY A 65 2.54 12.50 6.48
C GLY A 65 2.90 12.89 7.92
N CYS A 66 2.22 12.24 8.86
CA CYS A 66 2.53 12.28 10.28
C CYS A 66 4.02 11.93 10.52
N ASP A 67 4.70 12.47 11.53
CA ASP A 67 6.09 12.08 11.84
C ASP A 67 6.12 11.27 13.15
N PRO A 68 6.34 9.93 13.11
CA PRO A 68 6.60 9.08 11.93
C PRO A 68 5.31 8.65 11.17
N CYS A 69 5.40 8.43 9.85
CA CYS A 69 4.30 7.92 8.99
C CYS A 69 4.66 6.54 8.44
N LEU A 70 4.41 5.50 9.22
CA LEU A 70 4.72 4.11 8.82
C LEU A 70 3.97 3.66 7.55
N PRO A 71 2.68 4.00 7.35
CA PRO A 71 2.03 3.73 6.07
C PRO A 71 2.71 4.42 4.88
N GLY A 72 3.17 5.65 5.08
CA GLY A 72 3.90 6.40 4.05
C GLY A 72 5.27 5.79 3.74
N GLU A 73 6.01 5.37 4.75
CA GLU A 73 7.31 4.69 4.59
C GLU A 73 7.18 3.36 3.86
N LEU A 74 6.20 2.53 4.24
CA LEU A 74 5.92 1.26 3.57
C LEU A 74 5.47 1.47 2.12
N PHE A 75 4.62 2.47 1.88
CA PHE A 75 4.21 2.81 0.51
C PHE A 75 5.42 3.26 -0.33
N ALA A 76 6.28 4.13 0.21
CA ALA A 76 7.49 4.56 -0.47
C ALA A 76 8.46 3.39 -0.74
N LYS A 77 8.61 2.46 0.21
CA LYS A 77 9.41 1.23 0.06
C LYS A 77 8.85 0.35 -1.06
N TYR A 78 7.53 0.19 -1.13
CA TYR A 78 6.84 -0.55 -2.19
C TYR A 78 7.06 0.08 -3.58
N LEU A 79 6.90 1.40 -3.70
CA LEU A 79 7.14 2.09 -4.97
C LEU A 79 8.60 1.99 -5.42
N LYS A 80 9.56 2.06 -4.48
CA LYS A 80 10.99 1.87 -4.78
C LYS A 80 11.30 0.45 -5.26
N SER A 81 10.71 -0.59 -4.65
CA SER A 81 10.92 -1.96 -5.11
C SER A 81 10.34 -2.18 -6.52
N LYS A 82 9.21 -1.53 -6.84
CA LYS A 82 8.65 -1.50 -8.20
C LYS A 82 9.61 -0.87 -9.21
N THR A 83 10.19 0.29 -8.91
CA THR A 83 11.14 0.98 -9.80
C THR A 83 12.41 0.16 -10.03
N ASN A 84 12.97 -0.46 -8.99
CA ASN A 84 14.18 -1.26 -9.11
C ASN A 84 13.98 -2.52 -9.95
N ASN A 85 12.81 -3.15 -9.87
CA ASN A 85 12.44 -4.30 -10.70
C ASN A 85 12.16 -3.94 -12.18
N ASN A 86 11.84 -2.67 -12.48
CA ASN A 86 11.67 -2.21 -13.86
C ASN A 86 13.02 -1.88 -14.53
N ASN A 87 14.06 -1.53 -13.76
CA ASN A 87 15.38 -1.16 -14.29
C ASN A 87 16.26 -2.37 -14.69
N THR A 88 15.88 -3.59 -14.31
CA THR A 88 16.58 -4.81 -14.74
C THR A 88 16.11 -5.34 -16.11
N ASN A 89 15.06 -4.76 -16.69
CA ASN A 89 14.49 -5.16 -17.99
C ASN A 89 14.75 -4.15 -19.14
N MET A 90 15.72 -3.23 -18.99
CA MET A 90 16.13 -2.29 -20.05
C MET A 90 17.62 -2.39 -20.41
N LYS A 91 18.17 -3.61 -20.39
CA LYS A 91 19.45 -3.94 -21.05
C LYS A 91 19.23 -5.09 -22.02
N GLU A 92 18.82 -4.76 -23.23
CA GLU A 92 19.10 -5.53 -24.45
C GLU A 92 19.83 -4.61 -25.43
#